data_AF-A0AAE9MNR7-F1
#
_entry.id   AF-A0AAE9MNR7-F1
#
_cell.length_a   1.000
_cell.length_b   1.000
_cell.length_c   1.000
_cell.angle_alpha   90.00
_cell.angle_beta   90.00
_cell.angle_gamma   90.00
#
_symmetry.space_group_name_H-M   'P 1'
#
loop_
_entity.id
_entity.type
_entity.pdbx_description
1 polymer ?
#
loop_
_entity_poly.entity_id
_entity_poly.type
_entity_poly.pdbx_seq_one_letter_code
_entity_poly.pdbx_strand_id
1 'polypeptide(L)'
;MSRKLVYISVFITLLSETLALNAQNLSNIPKTELIKLMVDSFENQICNYYSINKENSSEAFFKYVNDFNSNKININDLTSKEELELLKISNETLKKYIWVTDKEKFERFIKNTEEKEQIQITEIKDERGSSEPLYTNKLGVNYFDEYSGKLLKETKVNDLKEVLTTLRDMPDTSPQSSAFAFTYINKENYKDPSLKTFIAFELYYTVLNTLNKNE
;
A
#
# COMPACT_ATOMS: atom_id res chain seq x y z
N MET A 1 -31.04 9.26 42.52
CA MET A 1 -31.48 8.84 41.19
C MET A 1 -30.71 9.62 40.12
N SER A 2 -30.03 8.88 39.25
CA SER A 2 -29.44 9.21 37.94
C SER A 2 -28.77 10.58 37.72
N ARG A 3 -27.44 10.62 37.85
CA ARG A 3 -26.60 11.54 37.05
C ARG A 3 -26.21 10.78 35.77
N LYS A 4 -26.74 11.23 34.64
CA LYS A 4 -26.33 10.80 33.30
C LYS A 4 -24.83 11.06 33.14
N LEU A 5 -24.05 10.01 32.94
CA LEU A 5 -22.68 10.12 32.46
C LEU A 5 -22.74 10.32 30.95
N VAL A 6 -22.54 11.57 30.54
CA VAL A 6 -22.26 11.94 29.17
C VAL A 6 -20.79 11.60 28.91
N TYR A 7 -20.53 10.44 28.30
CA TYR A 7 -19.22 10.14 27.72
C TYR A 7 -19.12 10.89 26.39
N ILE A 8 -18.74 12.17 26.46
CA ILE A 8 -18.34 12.93 25.28
C ILE A 8 -17.05 12.33 24.75
N SER A 9 -17.13 11.89 23.49
CA SER A 9 -16.06 11.59 22.57
C SER A 9 -14.96 12.67 22.61
N VAL A 10 -13.82 12.36 23.24
CA VAL A 10 -12.58 13.19 23.21
C VAL A 10 -11.40 12.32 22.77
N PHE A 11 -11.56 11.57 21.68
CA PHE A 11 -10.45 10.78 21.12
C PHE A 11 -10.24 10.97 19.61
N ILE A 12 -11.08 11.77 18.95
CA ILE A 12 -11.02 11.94 17.48
C ILE A 12 -10.19 13.16 17.06
N THR A 13 -9.91 14.13 17.95
CA THR A 13 -9.21 15.37 17.57
C THR A 13 -7.68 15.33 17.64
N LEU A 14 -7.07 14.31 18.27
CA LEU A 14 -5.61 14.27 18.49
C LEU A 14 -4.78 13.84 17.25
N LEU A 15 -5.42 13.22 16.24
CA LEU A 15 -4.73 12.85 15.00
C LEU A 15 -4.67 14.00 13.98
N SER A 16 -5.64 14.90 13.99
CA SER A 16 -5.67 16.06 13.08
C SER A 16 -4.66 17.13 13.46
N GLU A 17 -4.43 17.35 14.76
CA GLU A 17 -3.47 18.37 15.23
C GLU A 17 -2.00 17.92 15.14
N THR A 18 -1.72 16.62 15.08
CA THR A 18 -0.35 16.10 15.01
C THR A 18 0.22 16.05 13.59
N LEU A 19 -0.62 16.07 12.56
CA LEU A 19 -0.17 16.18 11.16
C LEU A 19 0.00 17.64 10.72
N ALA A 20 -0.79 18.57 11.28
CA ALA A 20 -0.64 20.01 11.01
C ALA A 20 0.59 20.64 11.68
N LEU A 21 1.14 20.00 12.74
CA LEU A 21 2.40 20.38 13.35
C LEU A 21 3.53 19.50 12.82
N ASN A 22 4.28 20.01 11.82
CA ASN A 22 5.66 19.66 11.44
C ASN A 22 5.90 19.16 9.99
N ALA A 23 5.41 19.89 8.98
CA ALA A 23 5.96 19.79 7.62
C ALA A 23 7.50 19.96 7.56
N GLN A 24 8.10 20.69 8.52
CA GLN A 24 9.55 20.92 8.63
C GLN A 24 10.34 19.83 9.38
N ASN A 25 9.68 18.86 10.02
CA ASN A 25 10.36 17.84 10.84
C ASN A 25 10.15 16.40 10.31
N LEU A 26 9.40 16.25 9.20
CA LEU A 26 9.12 14.98 8.54
C LEU A 26 10.33 14.38 7.79
N SER A 27 11.33 15.19 7.40
CA SER A 27 12.54 14.73 6.68
C SER A 27 13.49 13.89 7.55
N ASN A 28 13.34 13.93 8.88
CA ASN A 28 14.18 13.19 9.83
C ASN A 28 13.46 11.97 10.43
N ILE A 29 12.25 11.64 9.99
CA ILE A 29 11.53 10.48 10.50
C ILE A 29 12.18 9.20 9.96
N PRO A 30 12.52 8.22 10.84
CA PRO A 30 12.99 6.92 10.39
C PRO A 30 12.01 6.30 9.39
N LYS A 31 12.51 5.70 8.30
CA LYS A 31 11.67 5.12 7.24
C LYS A 31 10.56 4.21 7.78
N THR A 32 10.87 3.40 8.80
CA THR A 32 9.91 2.50 9.46
C THR A 32 8.80 3.23 10.21
N GLU A 33 9.09 4.37 10.83
CA GLU A 33 8.08 5.18 11.53
C GLU A 33 7.17 5.90 10.52
N LEU A 34 7.73 6.37 9.40
CA LEU A 34 6.93 6.95 8.33
C LEU A 34 5.94 5.92 7.75
N ILE A 35 6.40 4.69 7.56
CA ILE A 35 5.55 3.59 7.09
C ILE A 35 4.43 3.30 8.08
N LYS A 36 4.77 3.21 9.38
CA LYS A 36 3.77 3.01 10.42
C LYS A 36 2.73 4.13 10.42
N LEU A 37 3.16 5.38 10.31
CA LEU A 37 2.27 6.55 10.22
C LEU A 37 1.31 6.44 9.03
N MET A 38 1.81 6.02 7.86
CA MET A 38 0.98 5.79 6.67
C MET A 38 -0.05 4.68 6.87
N VAL A 39 0.34 3.57 7.48
CA VAL A 39 -0.57 2.45 7.77
C VAL A 39 -1.61 2.87 8.80
N ASP A 40 -1.21 3.57 9.85
CA ASP A 40 -2.12 4.08 10.88
C ASP A 40 -3.11 5.10 10.32
N SER A 41 -2.67 5.98 9.41
CA SER A 41 -3.53 6.93 8.70
C SER A 41 -4.59 6.19 7.88
N PHE A 42 -4.16 5.28 7.01
CA PHE A 42 -5.06 4.49 6.17
C PHE A 42 -6.04 3.66 7.02
N GLU A 43 -5.56 3.03 8.09
CA GLU A 43 -6.38 2.28 9.03
C GLU A 43 -7.49 3.16 9.63
N ASN A 44 -7.17 4.39 10.03
CA ASN A 44 -8.16 5.32 10.53
C ASN A 44 -9.19 5.70 9.44
N GLN A 45 -8.76 5.93 8.19
CA GLN A 45 -9.68 6.27 7.11
C GLN A 45 -10.69 5.18 6.84
N ILE A 46 -10.25 3.92 6.69
CA ILE A 46 -11.16 2.81 6.43
C ILE A 46 -12.04 2.51 7.66
N CYS A 47 -11.53 2.66 8.87
CA CYS A 47 -12.34 2.52 10.09
C CYS A 47 -13.45 3.58 10.12
N ASN A 48 -13.13 4.84 9.84
CA ASN A 48 -14.10 5.92 9.79
C ASN A 48 -15.14 5.70 8.69
N TYR A 49 -14.69 5.37 7.48
CA TYR A 49 -15.55 5.12 6.32
C TYR A 49 -16.58 4.01 6.58
N TYR A 50 -16.15 2.90 7.19
CA TYR A 50 -17.06 1.80 7.54
C TYR A 50 -17.75 1.95 8.90
N SER A 51 -17.51 3.05 9.62
CA SER A 51 -17.99 3.26 10.99
C SER A 51 -17.62 2.10 11.94
N ILE A 52 -16.39 1.62 11.83
CA ILE A 52 -15.82 0.53 12.63
C ILE A 52 -14.85 1.12 13.66
N ASN A 53 -14.99 0.72 14.93
CA ASN A 53 -14.04 1.12 15.97
C ASN A 53 -12.63 0.59 15.66
N LYS A 54 -11.60 1.37 15.96
CA LYS A 54 -10.20 1.03 15.67
C LYS A 54 -9.75 -0.31 16.26
N GLU A 55 -10.29 -0.70 17.42
CA GLU A 55 -10.05 -2.01 18.05
C GLU A 55 -10.43 -3.20 17.15
N ASN A 56 -11.38 -2.98 16.23
CA ASN A 56 -11.87 -3.95 15.25
C ASN A 56 -11.34 -3.65 13.84
N SER A 57 -10.22 -2.95 13.70
CA SER A 57 -9.71 -2.51 12.40
C SER A 57 -9.43 -3.65 11.42
N SER A 58 -9.14 -4.87 11.90
CA SER A 58 -9.05 -6.06 11.02
C SER A 58 -10.32 -6.29 10.19
N GLU A 59 -11.51 -5.98 10.73
CA GLU A 59 -12.77 -6.04 9.99
C GLU A 59 -12.84 -4.94 8.91
N ALA A 60 -12.35 -3.74 9.21
CA ALA A 60 -12.30 -2.64 8.25
C ALA A 60 -11.37 -2.96 7.08
N PHE A 61 -10.19 -3.54 7.34
CA PHE A 61 -9.30 -4.01 6.27
C PHE A 61 -9.94 -5.11 5.42
N PHE A 62 -10.60 -6.10 6.06
CA PHE A 62 -11.28 -7.16 5.34
C PHE A 62 -12.40 -6.62 4.43
N LYS A 63 -13.24 -5.70 4.95
CA LYS A 63 -14.27 -5.03 4.15
C LYS A 63 -13.67 -4.23 3.00
N TYR A 64 -12.62 -3.44 3.29
CA TYR A 64 -11.91 -2.66 2.28
C TYR A 64 -11.43 -3.52 1.11
N VAL A 65 -10.73 -4.64 1.37
CA VAL A 65 -10.24 -5.53 0.31
C VAL A 65 -11.38 -6.07 -0.56
N ASN A 66 -12.48 -6.50 0.06
CA ASN A 66 -13.62 -7.06 -0.67
C ASN A 66 -14.35 -6.00 -1.52
N ASP A 67 -14.57 -4.80 -0.96
CA ASP A 67 -15.23 -3.70 -1.67
C ASP A 67 -14.34 -3.12 -2.76
N PHE A 68 -13.03 -3.03 -2.54
CA PHE A 68 -12.04 -2.67 -3.56
C PHE A 68 -12.05 -3.69 -4.72
N ASN A 69 -11.96 -4.99 -4.41
CA ASN A 69 -12.02 -6.04 -5.44
C ASN A 69 -13.35 -6.04 -6.22
N SER A 70 -14.43 -5.60 -5.58
CA SER A 70 -15.76 -5.49 -6.20
C SER A 70 -16.03 -4.15 -6.89
N ASN A 71 -15.06 -3.24 -6.94
CA ASN A 71 -15.22 -1.86 -7.45
C ASN A 71 -16.36 -1.08 -6.76
N LYS A 72 -16.60 -1.34 -5.47
CA LYS A 72 -17.64 -0.68 -4.66
C LYS A 72 -17.12 0.51 -3.86
N ILE A 73 -15.83 0.81 -4.00
CA ILE A 73 -15.17 1.88 -3.29
C ILE A 73 -14.61 2.89 -4.28
N ASN A 74 -14.82 4.16 -3.98
CA ASN A 74 -14.16 5.25 -4.65
C ASN A 74 -13.06 5.77 -3.73
N ILE A 75 -11.81 5.62 -4.16
CA ILE A 75 -10.64 6.00 -3.36
C ILE A 75 -10.70 7.47 -2.95
N ASN A 76 -11.22 8.36 -3.80
CA ASN A 76 -11.33 9.78 -3.48
C ASN A 76 -12.26 10.07 -2.29
N ASP A 77 -13.21 9.18 -1.98
CA ASP A 77 -14.13 9.35 -0.85
C ASP A 77 -13.47 8.94 0.49
N LEU A 78 -12.37 8.19 0.43
CA LEU A 78 -11.54 7.83 1.60
C LEU A 78 -10.42 8.84 1.87
N THR A 79 -9.95 9.52 0.83
CA THR A 79 -8.69 10.26 0.88
C THR A 79 -8.84 11.66 1.43
N SER A 80 -8.06 11.96 2.46
CA SER A 80 -7.94 13.31 3.01
C SER A 80 -6.75 14.07 2.40
N LYS A 81 -6.70 15.39 2.59
CA LYS A 81 -5.57 16.22 2.12
C LYS A 81 -4.25 15.82 2.80
N GLU A 82 -4.33 15.49 4.09
CA GLU A 82 -3.20 15.07 4.90
C GLU A 82 -2.59 13.76 4.35
N GLU A 83 -3.41 12.86 3.80
CA GLU A 83 -2.90 11.64 3.16
C GLU A 83 -2.18 11.90 1.86
N LEU A 84 -2.62 12.90 1.08
CA LEU A 84 -1.92 13.33 -0.13
C LEU A 84 -0.56 13.93 0.21
N GLU A 85 -0.48 14.74 1.27
CA GLU A 85 0.78 15.30 1.77
C GLU A 85 1.71 14.19 2.27
N LEU A 86 1.18 13.24 3.04
CA LEU A 86 1.93 12.09 3.54
C LEU A 86 2.45 11.20 2.39
N LEU A 87 1.64 10.99 1.36
CA LEU A 87 2.04 10.28 0.15
C LEU A 87 3.18 10.99 -0.58
N LYS A 88 3.13 12.32 -0.69
CA LYS A 88 4.22 13.11 -1.31
C LYS A 88 5.54 12.93 -0.56
N ILE A 89 5.53 13.06 0.77
CA ILE A 89 6.71 12.87 1.62
C ILE A 89 7.23 11.43 1.49
N SER A 90 6.32 10.45 1.43
CA SER A 90 6.63 9.05 1.24
C SER A 90 7.31 8.76 -0.11
N ASN A 91 6.82 9.34 -1.19
CA ASN A 91 7.37 9.16 -2.53
C ASN A 91 8.83 9.65 -2.62
N GLU A 92 9.19 10.70 -1.88
CA GLU A 92 10.55 11.21 -1.78
C GLU A 92 11.41 10.34 -0.83
N THR A 93 10.91 10.08 0.38
CA THR A 93 11.68 9.48 1.49
C THR A 93 11.86 7.97 1.35
N LEU A 94 10.84 7.28 0.82
CA LEU A 94 10.76 5.82 0.71
C LEU A 94 11.07 5.31 -0.70
N LYS A 95 11.58 6.17 -1.59
CA LYS A 95 12.07 5.76 -2.91
C LYS A 95 13.15 4.69 -2.79
N LYS A 96 13.06 3.66 -3.62
CA LYS A 96 13.87 2.43 -3.59
C LYS A 96 13.80 1.65 -2.27
N TYR A 97 12.99 2.06 -1.29
CA TYR A 97 12.76 1.30 -0.06
C TYR A 97 11.41 0.57 -0.11
N ILE A 98 10.34 1.35 -0.30
CA ILE A 98 8.99 0.85 -0.61
C ILE A 98 8.62 1.14 -2.06
N TRP A 99 9.08 2.25 -2.64
CA TRP A 99 8.62 2.65 -3.97
C TRP A 99 9.64 2.35 -5.05
N VAL A 100 9.20 1.73 -6.15
CA VAL A 100 9.94 1.72 -7.42
C VAL A 100 8.98 2.03 -8.55
N THR A 101 9.52 2.50 -9.67
CA THR A 101 8.72 2.69 -10.88
C THR A 101 8.37 1.36 -11.54
N ASP A 102 7.24 1.27 -12.25
CA ASP A 102 6.90 0.06 -13.01
C ASP A 102 8.00 -0.33 -14.01
N LYS A 103 8.69 0.67 -14.58
CA LYS A 103 9.90 0.45 -15.38
C LYS A 103 11.01 -0.27 -14.59
N GLU A 104 11.34 0.21 -13.39
CA GLU A 104 12.33 -0.44 -12.53
C GLU A 104 11.89 -1.86 -12.10
N LYS A 105 10.59 -2.11 -11.88
CA LYS A 105 10.08 -3.47 -11.59
C LYS A 105 10.36 -4.41 -12.77
N PHE A 106 10.04 -3.97 -13.98
CA PHE A 106 10.24 -4.75 -15.19
C PHE A 106 11.71 -5.05 -15.45
N GLU A 107 12.59 -4.04 -15.35
CA GLU A 107 14.04 -4.22 -15.52
C GLU A 107 14.61 -5.25 -14.52
N ARG A 108 14.16 -5.22 -13.25
CA ARG A 108 14.57 -6.19 -12.23
C ARG A 108 14.03 -7.59 -12.54
N PHE A 109 12.81 -7.71 -13.04
CA PHE A 109 12.24 -8.99 -13.44
C PHE A 109 13.05 -9.63 -14.57
N ILE A 110 13.35 -8.89 -15.64
CA ILE A 110 14.16 -9.39 -16.77
C ILE A 110 15.52 -9.88 -16.28
N LYS A 111 16.23 -9.06 -15.49
CA LYS A 111 17.54 -9.43 -14.94
C LYS A 111 17.49 -10.72 -14.12
N ASN A 112 16.48 -10.87 -13.25
CA ASN A 112 16.35 -12.07 -12.42
C ASN A 112 16.05 -13.33 -13.24
N THR A 113 15.28 -13.21 -14.32
CA THR A 113 14.96 -14.32 -15.22
C THR A 113 16.19 -14.73 -16.03
N GLU A 114 16.94 -13.76 -16.58
CA GLU A 114 18.21 -14.02 -17.28
C GLU A 114 19.23 -14.74 -16.38
N GLU A 115 19.35 -14.31 -15.12
CA GLU A 115 20.27 -14.92 -14.14
C GLU A 115 19.84 -16.35 -13.74
N LYS A 116 18.54 -16.62 -13.62
CA LYS A 116 18.03 -17.95 -13.23
C LYS A 116 18.04 -18.95 -14.38
N GLU A 117 17.77 -18.50 -15.61
CA GLU A 117 17.61 -19.39 -16.75
C GLU A 117 18.89 -19.51 -17.62
N GLN A 118 19.89 -18.65 -17.45
CA GLN A 118 21.05 -18.52 -18.36
C GLN A 118 20.64 -18.28 -19.83
N ILE A 119 19.40 -17.84 -20.07
CA ILE A 119 18.86 -17.53 -21.39
C ILE A 119 18.92 -16.01 -21.56
N GLN A 120 19.56 -15.55 -22.63
CA GLN A 120 19.46 -14.14 -23.05
C GLN A 120 18.04 -13.88 -23.53
N ILE A 121 17.27 -13.10 -22.78
CA ILE A 121 15.95 -12.67 -23.23
C ILE A 121 16.20 -11.60 -24.30
N THR A 122 15.94 -11.95 -25.55
CA THR A 122 15.97 -10.96 -26.63
C THR A 122 14.80 -10.00 -26.40
N GLU A 123 15.06 -8.69 -26.31
CA GLU A 123 14.01 -7.67 -26.24
C GLU A 123 12.90 -7.99 -27.25
N ILE A 124 11.70 -8.33 -26.76
CA ILE A 124 10.54 -8.51 -27.61
C ILE A 124 10.17 -7.12 -28.12
N LYS A 125 10.61 -6.80 -29.33
CA LYS A 125 10.13 -5.61 -30.05
C LYS A 125 8.66 -5.83 -30.38
N ASP A 126 7.79 -5.02 -29.78
CA ASP A 126 6.37 -5.00 -30.11
C ASP A 126 6.20 -4.45 -31.54
N GLU A 127 5.56 -5.22 -32.42
CA GLU A 127 5.17 -4.80 -33.77
C GLU A 127 3.96 -3.86 -33.76
N ARG A 128 3.36 -3.62 -32.59
CA ARG A 128 2.34 -2.58 -32.42
C ARG A 128 3.04 -1.22 -32.43
N GLY A 129 2.81 -0.43 -33.47
CA GLY A 129 3.33 0.92 -33.64
C GLY A 129 2.82 1.96 -32.62
N SER A 130 2.81 1.65 -31.32
CA SER A 130 2.57 2.59 -30.24
C SER A 130 3.90 3.22 -29.81
N SER A 131 4.01 4.53 -29.92
CA SER A 131 5.13 5.33 -29.40
C SER A 131 5.11 5.51 -27.88
N GLU A 132 4.18 4.88 -27.17
CA GLU A 132 4.11 4.92 -25.71
C GLU A 132 4.98 3.80 -25.12
N PRO A 133 5.87 4.12 -24.15
CA PRO A 133 6.64 3.08 -23.49
C PRO A 133 5.70 2.11 -22.78
N LEU A 134 5.96 0.80 -22.92
CA LEU A 134 5.21 -0.28 -22.26
C LEU A 134 5.10 -0.08 -20.73
N TYR A 135 6.05 0.65 -20.13
CA TYR A 135 6.16 0.88 -18.70
C TYR A 135 6.28 2.37 -18.39
N THR A 136 5.58 2.80 -17.34
CA THR A 136 5.49 4.20 -16.93
C THR A 136 6.42 4.52 -15.75
N ASN A 137 6.54 5.81 -15.40
CA ASN A 137 7.21 6.26 -14.18
C ASN A 137 6.28 6.22 -12.94
N LYS A 138 5.13 5.53 -13.01
CA LYS A 138 4.24 5.36 -11.87
C LYS A 138 4.93 4.55 -10.78
N LEU A 139 4.75 4.98 -9.54
CA LEU A 139 5.33 4.32 -8.37
C LEU A 139 4.41 3.22 -7.87
N GLY A 140 4.97 2.03 -7.68
CA GLY A 140 4.34 0.90 -7.01
C GLY A 140 5.26 0.25 -5.99
N VAL A 141 4.76 -0.76 -5.28
CA VAL A 141 5.48 -1.42 -4.19
C VAL A 141 6.73 -2.17 -4.67
N ASN A 142 7.84 -1.99 -3.95
CA ASN A 142 9.13 -2.61 -4.19
C ASN A 142 9.17 -4.01 -3.56
N TYR A 143 8.81 -5.03 -4.32
CA TYR A 143 8.84 -6.42 -3.85
C TYR A 143 10.24 -7.01 -3.70
N PHE A 144 11.28 -6.33 -4.22
CA PHE A 144 12.64 -6.85 -4.29
C PHE A 144 13.56 -6.34 -3.18
N ASP A 145 13.10 -5.36 -2.38
CA ASP A 145 13.94 -4.70 -1.39
C ASP A 145 13.88 -5.28 0.02
N GLU A 146 14.78 -4.76 0.85
CA GLU A 146 14.93 -5.10 2.26
C GLU A 146 13.60 -5.00 3.03
N TYR A 147 12.74 -4.02 2.70
CA TYR A 147 11.48 -3.83 3.40
C TYR A 147 10.46 -4.94 3.15
N SER A 148 10.21 -5.29 1.88
CA SER A 148 9.35 -6.42 1.53
C SER A 148 9.92 -7.74 2.05
N GLY A 149 11.26 -7.89 2.00
CA GLY A 149 11.97 -9.01 2.61
C GLY A 149 11.80 -9.09 4.13
N LYS A 150 11.78 -7.95 4.83
CA LYS A 150 11.52 -7.87 6.26
C LYS A 150 10.08 -8.30 6.58
N LEU A 151 9.09 -7.74 5.88
CA LEU A 151 7.68 -8.09 6.09
C LEU A 151 7.40 -9.58 5.84
N LEU A 152 8.03 -10.17 4.82
CA LEU A 152 7.97 -11.61 4.52
C LEU A 152 8.53 -12.48 5.65
N LYS A 153 9.61 -12.03 6.30
CA LYS A 153 10.21 -12.75 7.44
C LYS A 153 9.37 -12.64 8.70
N GLU A 154 8.75 -11.49 8.92
CA GLU A 154 7.99 -11.20 10.15
C GLU A 154 6.57 -11.79 10.14
N THR A 155 5.95 -11.91 8.96
CA THR A 155 4.57 -12.41 8.88
C THR A 155 4.47 -13.89 9.20
N LYS A 156 3.43 -14.23 9.98
CA LYS A 156 3.04 -15.61 10.27
C LYS A 156 1.93 -16.11 9.35
N VAL A 157 1.45 -15.27 8.44
CA VAL A 157 0.38 -15.59 7.49
C VAL A 157 1.01 -16.25 6.25
N ASN A 158 0.86 -17.57 6.12
CA ASN A 158 1.43 -18.31 4.99
C ASN A 158 0.86 -17.84 3.65
N ASP A 159 -0.45 -17.61 3.59
CA ASP A 159 -1.13 -17.12 2.39
C ASP A 159 -0.52 -15.78 1.91
N LEU A 160 -0.16 -14.89 2.84
CA LEU A 160 0.50 -13.63 2.50
C LEU A 160 1.88 -13.87 1.85
N LYS A 161 2.66 -14.83 2.35
CA LYS A 161 3.97 -15.16 1.77
C LYS A 161 3.83 -15.64 0.32
N GLU A 162 2.81 -16.42 0.04
CA GLU A 162 2.50 -16.91 -1.31
C GLU A 162 2.08 -15.76 -2.23
N VAL A 163 1.17 -14.89 -1.77
CA VAL A 163 0.76 -13.69 -2.50
C VAL A 163 1.97 -12.83 -2.87
N LEU A 164 2.83 -12.51 -1.90
CA LEU A 164 3.99 -11.66 -2.12
C LEU A 164 5.05 -12.31 -3.02
N THR A 165 5.21 -13.62 -2.93
CA THR A 165 6.09 -14.36 -3.85
C THR A 165 5.58 -14.23 -5.28
N THR A 166 4.27 -14.38 -5.48
CA THR A 166 3.61 -14.24 -6.79
C THR A 166 3.75 -12.82 -7.33
N LEU A 167 3.46 -11.81 -6.51
CA LEU A 167 3.56 -10.40 -6.91
C LEU A 167 5.00 -9.98 -7.25
N ARG A 168 6.00 -10.53 -6.54
CA ARG A 168 7.42 -10.33 -6.88
C ARG A 168 7.78 -10.92 -8.24
N ASP A 169 7.21 -12.08 -8.57
CA ASP A 169 7.54 -12.82 -9.78
C ASP A 169 6.66 -12.40 -10.98
N MET A 170 5.75 -11.41 -10.80
CA MET A 170 4.88 -10.84 -11.84
C MET A 170 4.98 -9.29 -11.85
N PRO A 171 5.78 -8.68 -12.74
CA PRO A 171 6.04 -7.23 -12.72
C PRO A 171 4.84 -6.38 -13.16
N ASP A 172 3.87 -6.95 -13.87
CA ASP A 172 2.66 -6.28 -14.38
C ASP A 172 1.44 -6.55 -13.48
N THR A 173 1.61 -6.37 -12.18
CA THR A 173 0.53 -6.56 -11.20
C THR A 173 -0.16 -5.24 -10.92
N SER A 174 -1.43 -5.14 -11.35
CA SER A 174 -2.29 -4.02 -10.98
C SER A 174 -2.79 -4.16 -9.53
N PRO A 175 -3.10 -3.06 -8.83
CA PRO A 175 -3.75 -3.13 -7.52
C PRO A 175 -5.02 -4.00 -7.50
N GLN A 176 -5.77 -4.05 -8.60
CA GLN A 176 -6.96 -4.90 -8.71
C GLN A 176 -6.60 -6.39 -8.69
N SER A 177 -5.55 -6.78 -9.42
CA SER A 177 -5.04 -8.15 -9.43
C SER A 177 -4.54 -8.55 -8.04
N SER A 178 -3.84 -7.64 -7.35
CA SER A 178 -3.39 -7.84 -5.97
C SER A 178 -4.57 -7.98 -4.99
N ALA A 179 -5.63 -7.17 -5.17
CA ALA A 179 -6.84 -7.24 -4.32
C ALA A 179 -7.53 -8.60 -4.40
N PHE A 180 -7.65 -9.17 -5.59
CA PHE A 180 -8.20 -10.51 -5.80
C PHE A 180 -7.45 -11.55 -4.96
N ALA A 181 -6.12 -11.52 -4.95
CA ALA A 181 -5.30 -12.42 -4.14
C ALA A 181 -5.56 -12.26 -2.63
N PHE A 182 -5.73 -11.03 -2.15
CA PHE A 182 -6.03 -10.77 -0.73
C PHE A 182 -7.42 -11.24 -0.31
N THR A 183 -8.39 -11.38 -1.23
CA THR A 183 -9.73 -11.91 -0.88
C THR A 183 -9.72 -13.38 -0.44
N TYR A 184 -8.70 -14.15 -0.84
CA TYR A 184 -8.53 -15.56 -0.42
C TYR A 184 -7.89 -15.72 0.96
N ILE A 185 -7.36 -14.64 1.54
CA ILE A 185 -6.77 -14.69 2.88
C ILE A 185 -7.89 -14.76 3.91
N ASN A 186 -7.77 -15.71 4.84
CA ASN A 186 -8.73 -15.87 5.93
C ASN A 186 -8.90 -14.58 6.77
N LYS A 187 -10.15 -14.22 7.09
CA LYS A 187 -10.48 -13.00 7.86
C LYS A 187 -9.67 -12.87 9.16
N GLU A 188 -9.41 -13.97 9.86
CA GLU A 188 -8.63 -13.99 11.09
C GLU A 188 -7.18 -13.52 10.95
N ASN A 189 -6.63 -13.57 9.73
CA ASN A 189 -5.26 -13.15 9.43
C ASN A 189 -5.14 -11.63 9.25
N TYR A 190 -6.24 -10.89 9.10
CA TYR A 190 -6.25 -9.43 8.95
C TYR A 190 -5.82 -8.66 10.22
N LYS A 191 -5.53 -9.37 11.32
CA LYS A 191 -4.85 -8.82 12.50
C LYS A 191 -3.32 -8.74 12.35
N ASP A 192 -2.75 -9.41 11.35
CA ASP A 192 -1.30 -9.43 11.11
C ASP A 192 -0.83 -8.04 10.60
N PRO A 193 0.14 -7.39 11.27
CA PRO A 193 0.61 -6.06 10.87
C PRO A 193 1.23 -6.03 9.48
N SER A 194 1.91 -7.10 9.06
CA SER A 194 2.51 -7.16 7.73
C SER A 194 1.43 -7.21 6.65
N LEU A 195 0.36 -7.99 6.85
CA LEU A 195 -0.78 -8.01 5.93
C LEU A 195 -1.42 -6.63 5.78
N LYS A 196 -1.71 -5.95 6.90
CA LYS A 196 -2.27 -4.60 6.90
C LYS A 196 -1.37 -3.62 6.14
N THR A 197 -0.06 -3.71 6.37
CA THR A 197 0.91 -2.85 5.70
C THR A 197 0.89 -3.06 4.20
N PHE A 198 0.89 -4.31 3.73
CA PHE A 198 0.79 -4.60 2.30
C PHE A 198 -0.50 -4.10 1.69
N ILE A 199 -1.65 -4.30 2.34
CA ILE A 199 -2.93 -3.80 1.84
C ILE A 199 -2.89 -2.28 1.70
N ALA A 200 -2.37 -1.55 2.70
CA ALA A 200 -2.28 -0.10 2.65
C ALA A 200 -1.42 0.38 1.46
N PHE A 201 -0.23 -0.17 1.27
CA PHE A 201 0.65 0.29 0.22
C PHE A 201 0.22 -0.17 -1.18
N GLU A 202 -0.21 -1.42 -1.31
CA GLU A 202 -0.52 -2.02 -2.60
C GLU A 202 -1.89 -1.61 -3.13
N LEU A 203 -2.92 -1.58 -2.27
CA LEU A 203 -4.28 -1.32 -2.72
C LEU A 203 -4.69 0.14 -2.59
N TYR A 204 -4.08 0.90 -1.67
CA TYR A 204 -4.47 2.28 -1.42
C TYR A 204 -3.46 3.27 -1.99
N TYR A 205 -2.24 3.30 -1.45
CA TYR A 205 -1.25 4.31 -1.84
C TYR A 205 -0.74 4.16 -3.28
N THR A 206 -0.66 2.94 -3.82
CA THR A 206 -0.33 2.71 -5.24
C THR A 206 -1.42 3.26 -6.16
N VAL A 207 -2.69 3.12 -5.78
CA VAL A 207 -3.81 3.72 -6.54
C VAL A 207 -3.74 5.24 -6.45
N LEU A 208 -3.48 5.80 -5.26
CA LEU A 208 -3.30 7.24 -5.11
C LEU A 208 -2.12 7.78 -5.91
N ASN A 209 -1.01 7.04 -6.02
CA ASN A 209 0.12 7.39 -6.90
C ASN A 209 -0.27 7.38 -8.38
N THR A 210 -1.29 6.61 -8.76
CA THR A 210 -1.80 6.58 -10.13
C THR A 210 -2.79 7.71 -10.42
N LEU A 211 -3.63 8.06 -9.43
CA LEU A 211 -4.63 9.12 -9.55
C LEU A 211 -4.01 10.52 -9.41
N ASN A 212 -3.11 10.70 -8.45
CA ASN A 212 -2.30 11.90 -8.32
C ASN A 212 -1.16 11.77 -9.33
N LYS A 213 -1.40 12.24 -10.55
CA LYS A 213 -0.29 12.55 -11.47
C LYS A 213 0.63 13.49 -10.68
N ASN A 214 1.75 12.97 -10.18
CA ASN A 214 2.83 13.78 -9.64
C ASN A 214 3.38 14.61 -10.81
N GLU A 215 2.69 15.71 -11.13
CA GLU A 215 3.15 16.77 -12.02
C GLU A 215 4.15 17.67 -11.30
#